data_AF-A0A938WDD5-F1
#
_entry.id   AF-A0A938WDD5-F1
#
_cell.length_a   1.000
_cell.length_b   1.000
_cell.length_c   1.000
_cell.angle_alpha   90.00
_cell.angle_beta   90.00
_cell.angle_gamma   90.00
#
_symmetry.space_group_name_H-M   'P 1'
#
loop_
_entity.id
_entity.type
_entity.pdbx_description
1 polymer ?
#
loop_
_entity_poly.entity_id
_entity_poly.type
_entity_poly.pdbx_seq_one_letter_code
_entity_poly.pdbx_strand_id
1 'polypeptide(L)'
;IDRDVPPYAIVEGHPGRLRGLNRIGIKRSGLAELDGGAQAKQLQQVWAELYRSDAVLAEALQQVRRQPLLPPAEILVSFLEASIAPGRRGPLPAGRS
;
A
#
# COMPACT_ATOMS: atom_id res chain seq x y z
N ILE A 1 -16.18 1.50 8.98
CA ILE A 1 -14.88 1.80 8.33
C ILE A 1 -15.04 3.20 7.80
N ASP A 2 -14.35 4.17 8.39
CA ASP A 2 -14.63 5.60 8.12
C ASP A 2 -13.52 6.25 7.29
N ARG A 3 -12.49 5.48 6.92
CA ARG A 3 -11.31 5.88 6.16
C ARG A 3 -11.09 4.90 5.02
N ASP A 4 -10.28 5.29 4.05
CA ASP A 4 -10.07 4.49 2.85
C ASP A 4 -9.19 3.26 3.15
N VAL A 5 -9.53 2.14 2.52
CA VAL A 5 -8.74 0.89 2.61
C VAL A 5 -7.88 0.77 1.36
N PRO A 6 -6.54 0.84 1.48
CA PRO A 6 -5.66 0.69 0.32
C PRO A 6 -5.78 -0.71 -0.31
N PRO A 7 -5.60 -0.81 -1.64
CA PRO A 7 -5.60 -2.09 -2.33
C PRO A 7 -4.50 -3.01 -1.80
N TYR A 8 -4.73 -4.31 -1.90
CA TYR A 8 -3.83 -5.36 -1.43
C TYR A 8 -3.59 -5.40 0.08
N ALA A 9 -4.19 -4.51 0.89
CA ALA A 9 -4.00 -4.47 2.33
C ALA A 9 -4.93 -5.43 3.11
N ILE A 10 -4.53 -5.77 4.33
CA ILE A 10 -5.35 -6.40 5.36
C ILE A 10 -5.73 -5.33 6.39
N VAL A 11 -7.01 -5.31 6.76
CA VAL A 11 -7.55 -4.47 7.84
C VAL A 11 -8.03 -5.37 8.98
N GLU A 12 -7.72 -4.99 10.22
CA GLU A 12 -8.19 -5.69 11.43
C GLU A 12 -8.49 -4.71 12.59
N GLY A 13 -9.23 -5.17 13.59
CA GLY A 13 -9.53 -4.43 14.82
C GLY A 13 -10.77 -3.52 14.78
N HIS A 14 -11.09 -2.90 15.93
CA HIS A 14 -12.18 -1.94 16.09
C HIS A 14 -11.75 -0.81 17.06
N PRO A 15 -11.42 0.41 16.58
CA PRO A 15 -11.46 0.85 15.18
C PRO A 15 -10.41 0.16 14.31
N GLY A 16 -10.74 -0.05 13.03
CA GLY A 16 -9.90 -0.79 12.08
C GLY A 16 -8.55 -0.14 11.82
N ARG A 17 -7.51 -0.95 11.61
CA ARG A 17 -6.15 -0.53 11.28
C ARG A 17 -5.57 -1.39 10.16
N LEU A 18 -4.65 -0.83 9.39
CA LEU A 18 -3.88 -1.61 8.41
C LEU A 18 -2.88 -2.50 9.15
N ARG A 19 -2.89 -3.79 8.83
CA ARG A 19 -1.91 -4.77 9.35
C ARG A 19 -0.72 -4.95 8.42
N GLY A 20 -0.94 -4.84 7.11
CA GLY A 20 0.06 -5.14 6.10
C GLY A 20 -0.57 -5.57 4.79
N LEU A 21 0.24 -6.07 3.85
CA LEU A 21 -0.23 -6.67 2.61
C LEU A 21 -0.91 -8.03 2.84
N ASN A 22 -1.96 -8.32 2.09
CA ASN A 22 -2.62 -9.62 2.00
C ASN A 22 -1.79 -10.61 1.18
N ARG A 23 -0.69 -11.08 1.77
CA ARG A 23 0.25 -12.01 1.12
C ARG A 23 -0.42 -13.29 0.63
N ILE A 24 -1.40 -13.81 1.38
CA ILE A 24 -2.17 -15.01 1.00
C ILE A 24 -3.01 -14.71 -0.25
N GLY A 25 -3.74 -13.60 -0.26
CA GLY A 25 -4.53 -13.18 -1.42
C GLY A 25 -3.68 -12.93 -2.66
N ILE A 26 -2.56 -12.22 -2.49
CA ILE A 26 -1.57 -11.98 -3.55
C ILE A 26 -1.08 -13.30 -4.14
N LYS A 27 -0.66 -14.27 -3.30
CA LYS A 27 -0.21 -15.58 -3.76
C LYS A 27 -1.30 -16.35 -4.49
N ARG A 28 -2.52 -16.39 -3.94
CA ARG A 28 -3.66 -17.12 -4.54
C ARG A 28 -4.14 -16.52 -5.85
N SER A 29 -3.94 -15.22 -6.05
CA SER A 29 -4.29 -14.53 -7.30
C SER A 29 -3.32 -14.80 -8.46
N GLY A 30 -2.18 -15.44 -8.20
CA GLY A 30 -1.11 -15.60 -9.19
C GLY A 30 -0.21 -14.37 -9.35
N LEU A 31 -0.52 -13.24 -8.69
CA LEU A 31 0.29 -12.02 -8.72
C LEU A 31 1.74 -12.24 -8.27
N ALA A 32 1.96 -13.18 -7.35
CA ALA A 32 3.30 -13.56 -6.89
C ALA A 32 4.16 -14.25 -7.95
N GLU A 33 3.57 -14.75 -9.03
CA GLU A 33 4.26 -15.51 -10.09
C GLU A 33 4.49 -14.65 -11.36
N LEU A 34 3.77 -13.53 -11.50
CA LEU A 34 3.91 -12.63 -12.65
C LEU A 34 5.32 -12.02 -12.73
N ASP A 35 5.86 -11.94 -13.95
CA ASP A 35 7.18 -11.40 -14.24
C ASP A 35 8.28 -12.02 -13.36
N GLY A 36 8.21 -13.32 -13.09
CA GLY A 36 9.15 -14.02 -12.21
C GLY A 36 9.10 -13.53 -10.75
N GLY A 37 7.94 -13.02 -10.32
CA GLY A 37 7.71 -12.48 -8.98
C GLY A 37 8.15 -11.03 -8.78
N ALA A 38 8.62 -10.34 -9.84
CA ALA A 38 9.04 -8.96 -9.76
C ALA A 38 7.91 -8.02 -9.28
N GLN A 39 6.68 -8.25 -9.72
CA GLN A 39 5.53 -7.43 -9.34
C GLN A 39 5.24 -7.49 -7.84
N ALA A 40 5.12 -8.70 -7.28
CA ALA A 40 4.86 -8.88 -5.86
C ALA A 40 6.05 -8.42 -4.99
N LYS A 41 7.29 -8.60 -5.48
CA LYS A 41 8.49 -8.11 -4.79
C LYS A 41 8.50 -6.58 -4.72
N GLN A 42 8.22 -5.89 -5.82
CA GLN A 42 8.18 -4.43 -5.83
C GLN A 42 7.01 -3.88 -5.00
N LEU A 43 5.82 -4.52 -5.06
CA LEU A 43 4.69 -4.14 -4.22
C LEU A 43 5.04 -4.21 -2.72
N GLN A 44 5.78 -5.25 -2.30
CA GLN A 44 6.26 -5.38 -0.92
C GLN A 44 7.28 -4.31 -0.54
N GLN A 45 8.17 -3.95 -1.47
CA GLN A 45 9.16 -2.90 -1.27
C GLN A 45 8.47 -1.54 -1.11
N VAL A 46 7.58 -1.18 -2.05
CA VAL A 46 6.81 0.07 -2.01
C VAL A 46 5.96 0.17 -0.74
N TRP A 47 5.29 -0.92 -0.34
CA TRP A 47 4.56 -0.95 0.94
C TRP A 47 5.47 -0.65 2.14
N ALA A 48 6.69 -1.17 2.13
CA ALA A 48 7.67 -0.91 3.18
C ALA A 48 8.07 0.57 3.23
N GLU A 49 8.38 1.16 2.08
CA GLU A 49 8.77 2.56 1.97
C GLU A 49 7.65 3.49 2.46
N LEU A 50 6.39 3.16 2.16
CA LEU A 50 5.22 3.98 2.52
C LEU A 50 4.79 3.86 3.99
N TYR A 51 4.94 2.70 4.62
CA TYR A 51 4.35 2.42 5.94
C TYR A 51 5.32 1.95 7.01
N ARG A 52 6.59 1.66 6.66
CA ARG A 52 7.62 1.23 7.61
C ARG A 52 8.80 2.19 7.73
N SER A 53 8.79 3.30 6.98
CA SER A 53 9.75 4.39 7.16
C SER A 53 9.23 5.41 8.18
N ASP A 54 10.14 6.22 8.73
CA ASP A 54 9.78 7.37 9.58
C ASP A 54 9.26 8.58 8.76
N ALA A 55 9.24 8.47 7.43
CA ALA A 55 8.79 9.54 6.56
C ALA A 55 7.27 9.71 6.65
N VAL A 56 6.81 10.96 6.48
CA VAL A 56 5.38 11.23 6.34
C VAL A 56 4.89 10.59 5.04
N LEU A 57 3.70 9.98 5.04
CA LEU A 57 3.16 9.25 3.89
C LEU A 57 3.22 10.08 2.58
N ALA A 58 2.93 11.38 2.64
CA ALA A 58 3.01 12.26 1.48
C ALA A 58 4.43 12.35 0.90
N GLU A 59 5.46 12.45 1.76
CA GLU A 59 6.86 12.48 1.34
C GLU A 59 7.30 11.12 0.79
N ALA A 60 6.89 10.02 1.45
CA ALA A 60 7.18 8.67 0.97
C ALA A 60 6.56 8.42 -0.42
N LEU A 61 5.33 8.89 -0.67
CA LEU A 61 4.72 8.82 -2.01
C LEU A 61 5.53 9.58 -3.06
N GLN A 62 6.04 10.78 -2.72
CA GLN A 62 6.90 11.54 -3.63
C GLN A 62 8.22 10.80 -3.94
N GLN A 63 8.79 10.07 -2.98
CA GLN A 63 9.99 9.28 -3.21
C GLN A 63 9.71 8.06 -4.09
N VAL A 64 8.65 7.31 -3.79
CA VAL A 64 8.23 6.13 -4.57
C VAL A 64 7.90 6.51 -6.02
N ARG A 65 7.35 7.71 -6.26
CA ARG A 65 7.07 8.20 -7.62
C ARG A 65 8.32 8.47 -8.47
N ARG A 66 9.51 8.57 -7.87
CA ARG A 66 10.77 8.80 -8.60
C ARG A 66 11.34 7.55 -9.23
N GLN A 67 10.82 6.37 -8.88
CA GLN A 67 11.21 5.08 -9.46
C GLN A 67 10.11 4.54 -10.38
N PRO A 68 10.46 3.72 -11.38
CA PRO A 68 9.46 3.07 -12.22
C PRO A 68 8.61 2.11 -11.38
N LEU A 69 7.29 2.18 -11.51
CA LEU A 69 6.35 1.32 -10.79
C LEU A 69 5.76 0.27 -11.73
N LEU A 70 5.80 -0.99 -11.29
CA LEU A 70 5.06 -2.09 -11.89
C LEU A 70 3.57 -1.94 -11.56
N PRO A 71 2.67 -2.55 -12.36
CA PRO A 71 1.24 -2.25 -12.30
C PRO A 71 0.61 -2.32 -10.89
N PRO A 72 0.90 -3.30 -10.02
CA PRO A 72 0.29 -3.36 -8.69
C PRO A 72 0.78 -2.26 -7.75
N ALA A 73 2.06 -1.89 -7.87
CA ALA A 73 2.63 -0.81 -7.09
C ALA A 73 2.06 0.54 -7.55
N GLU A 74 1.90 0.74 -8.85
CA GLU A 74 1.25 1.90 -9.45
C GLU A 74 -0.20 2.08 -8.96
N ILE A 75 -0.98 0.98 -8.94
CA ILE A 75 -2.36 0.98 -8.42
C ILE A 75 -2.40 1.41 -6.95
N LEU A 76 -1.49 0.87 -6.12
CA LEU A 76 -1.41 1.23 -4.71
C LEU A 76 -1.07 2.71 -4.52
N VAL A 77 -0.03 3.20 -5.21
CA VAL A 77 0.45 4.58 -5.08
C VAL A 77 -0.61 5.58 -5.54
N SER A 78 -1.19 5.36 -6.73
CA SER A 78 -2.25 6.21 -7.26
C SER A 78 -3.48 6.27 -6.34
N PHE A 79 -3.87 5.14 -5.75
CA PHE A 79 -4.95 5.12 -4.77
C PHE A 79 -4.63 5.97 -3.54
N LEU A 80 -3.42 5.85 -3.01
CA LEU A 80 -3.01 6.57 -1.79
C LEU A 80 -2.90 8.08 -2.03
N GLU A 81 -2.38 8.50 -3.17
CA GLU A 81 -2.37 9.91 -3.57
C GLU A 81 -3.79 10.49 -3.63
N ALA A 82 -4.72 9.76 -4.24
CA ALA A 82 -6.12 10.16 -4.29
C ALA A 82 -6.76 10.20 -2.90
N SER A 83 -6.38 9.28 -2.00
CA SER A 83 -6.91 9.19 -0.64
C SER A 83 -6.43 10.31 0.28
N ILE A 84 -5.25 10.89 0.04
CA ILE A 84 -4.73 12.03 0.81
C ILE A 84 -5.11 13.40 0.22
N ALA A 85 -5.88 13.42 -0.87
CA ALA A 85 -6.33 14.66 -1.49
C ALA A 85 -7.26 15.49 -0.56
N PRO A 86 -7.32 16.82 -0.73
CA PRO A 86 -8.20 17.68 0.05
C PRO A 86 -9.66 17.18 0.07
N GLY A 87 -10.28 17.17 1.26
CA GLY A 87 -11.67 16.69 1.42
C GLY A 87 -11.83 15.16 1.49
N ARG A 88 -10.73 14.42 1.60
CA ARG A 88 -10.73 12.98 1.92
C ARG A 88 -10.38 12.74 3.38
N ARG A 89 -10.78 11.58 3.90
CA ARG A 89 -10.50 11.15 5.28
C ARG A 89 -9.12 10.49 5.43
N GLY A 90 -8.40 10.29 4.33
CA GLY A 90 -7.13 9.59 4.28
C GLY A 90 -7.28 8.07 4.38
N PRO A 91 -6.18 7.34 4.17
CA PRO A 91 -6.17 5.90 4.37
C PRO A 91 -6.30 5.55 5.85
N LEU A 92 -6.73 4.32 6.14
CA LEU A 92 -6.68 3.78 7.49
C LEU A 92 -5.25 3.89 8.05
N PRO A 93 -5.09 4.24 9.34
CA PRO A 93 -3.78 4.28 9.97
C PRO A 93 -3.18 2.86 10.02
N ALA A 94 -1.85 2.78 9.85
CA ALA A 94 -1.12 1.55 10.11
C ALA A 94 -1.17 1.22 11.62
N GLY A 95 -1.34 -0.07 11.93
CA GLY A 95 -1.09 -0.57 13.27
C GLY A 95 0.38 -0.35 13.61
N ARG A 96 0.67 0.47 14.65
CA ARG A 96 2.01 0.49 15.25
C ARG A 96 2.29 -0.92 15.78
N SER A 97 3.30 -1.58 15.20
CA SER A 97 3.86 -2.81 15.75
C SER A 97 4.83 -2.46 16.87
#